data_AF-R9MKG6-F1
#
_entry.id   AF-R9MKG6-F1
#
_cell.length_a   1.000
_cell.length_b   1.000
_cell.length_c   1.000
_cell.angle_alpha   90.00
_cell.angle_beta   90.00
_cell.angle_gamma   90.00
#
_symmetry.space_group_name_H-M   'P 1'
#
loop_
_entity.id
_entity.type
_entity.pdbx_description
1 polymer ?
#
loop_
_entity_poly.entity_id
_entity_poly.type
_entity_poly.pdbx_seq_one_letter_code
_entity_poly.pdbx_strand_id
1 'polypeptide(L)'
;MAQQLKKRPIEKELKFLADFEIYGVLMFAAMYFAVKYIVDMDLGKNAFKLNWISFYPLLVFSAIVIEGSFYWRNKLNVVRRQKALSNIQIGGIYNKLRWANVILLTAYLPAIVMAVAAEKDLSGIIAGIFLYFMAIIEQINYFHIRLSYETANGRIMVIKPLKMLFTGTGRRSQLRKDIDAYKRRGSGLGKK
;
A
#
# COMPACT_ATOMS: atom_id res chain seq x y z
N MET A 1 13.37 -28.92 -20.08
CA MET A 1 12.93 -27.81 -20.95
C MET A 1 12.32 -26.71 -20.07
N ALA A 2 13.01 -25.58 -19.92
CA ALA A 2 12.47 -24.44 -19.17
C ALA A 2 11.34 -23.81 -20.01
N GLN A 3 10.09 -23.94 -19.57
CA GLN A 3 8.98 -23.19 -20.15
C GLN A 3 9.26 -21.69 -19.95
N GLN A 4 9.76 -21.02 -20.99
CA GLN A 4 9.76 -19.56 -21.06
C GLN A 4 8.30 -19.11 -21.26
N LEU A 5 7.62 -18.89 -20.13
CA LEU A 5 6.25 -18.39 -20.12
C LEU A 5 6.23 -16.97 -20.69
N LYS A 6 5.37 -16.74 -21.69
CA LYS A 6 5.17 -15.45 -22.39
C LYS A 6 4.92 -14.34 -21.37
N LYS A 7 5.79 -13.33 -21.31
CA LYS A 7 5.56 -12.10 -20.52
C LYS A 7 4.21 -11.50 -20.92
N ARG A 8 3.37 -11.18 -19.94
CA ARG A 8 2.11 -10.46 -20.20
C ARG A 8 2.44 -9.11 -20.88
N PRO A 9 1.60 -8.64 -21.82
CA PRO A 9 1.73 -7.28 -22.34
C PRO A 9 1.68 -6.28 -21.17
N ILE A 10 2.59 -5.31 -21.18
CA ILE A 10 2.78 -4.32 -20.08
C ILE A 10 1.45 -3.64 -19.72
N GLU A 11 0.62 -3.33 -20.72
CA GLU A 11 -0.70 -2.74 -20.51
C GLU A 11 -1.63 -3.63 -19.65
N LYS A 12 -1.68 -4.94 -19.93
CA LYS A 12 -2.49 -5.89 -19.17
C LYS A 12 -1.98 -6.06 -17.74
N GLU A 13 -0.66 -6.01 -17.56
CA GLU A 13 -0.05 -6.04 -16.23
C GLU A 13 -0.44 -4.80 -15.43
N LEU A 14 -0.22 -3.60 -15.97
CA LEU A 14 -0.57 -2.32 -15.32
C LEU A 14 -2.05 -2.22 -14.96
N LYS A 15 -2.94 -2.67 -15.85
CA LYS A 15 -4.38 -2.76 -15.57
C LYS A 15 -4.67 -3.74 -14.43
N PHE A 16 -4.11 -4.94 -14.50
CA PHE A 16 -4.30 -5.96 -13.46
C PHE A 16 -3.88 -5.43 -12.09
N LEU A 17 -2.74 -4.75 -12.00
CA LEU A 17 -2.25 -4.17 -10.75
C LEU A 17 -3.22 -3.13 -10.21
N ALA A 18 -3.55 -2.13 -11.03
CA ALA A 18 -4.49 -1.07 -10.64
C ALA A 18 -5.82 -1.62 -10.12
N ASP A 19 -6.38 -2.62 -10.79
CA ASP A 19 -7.65 -3.22 -10.41
C ASP A 19 -7.50 -4.10 -9.16
N PHE A 20 -6.41 -4.87 -9.06
CA PHE A 20 -6.12 -5.72 -7.91
C PHE A 20 -5.94 -4.93 -6.61
N GLU A 21 -5.32 -3.75 -6.65
CA GLU A 21 -5.26 -2.86 -5.48
C GLU A 21 -6.66 -2.46 -4.99
N ILE A 22 -7.57 -2.11 -5.89
CA ILE A 22 -8.95 -1.73 -5.52
C ILE A 22 -9.72 -2.93 -4.97
N TYR A 23 -9.59 -4.10 -5.61
CA TYR A 23 -10.17 -5.32 -5.06
C TYR A 23 -9.59 -5.64 -3.68
N GLY A 24 -8.29 -5.40 -3.46
CA GLY A 24 -7.66 -5.52 -2.16
C GLY A 24 -8.31 -4.63 -1.10
N VAL A 25 -8.48 -3.33 -1.39
CA VAL A 25 -9.16 -2.39 -0.47
C VAL A 25 -10.58 -2.85 -0.15
N LEU A 26 -11.36 -3.17 -1.18
CA LEU A 26 -12.74 -3.63 -1.01
C LEU A 26 -12.81 -4.93 -0.20
N MET A 27 -11.90 -5.87 -0.47
CA MET A 27 -11.84 -7.15 0.24
C MET A 27 -11.43 -6.96 1.70
N PHE A 28 -10.40 -6.16 2.00
CA PHE A 28 -9.98 -5.90 3.38
C PHE A 28 -11.05 -5.13 4.15
N ALA A 29 -11.69 -4.14 3.53
CA ALA A 29 -12.81 -3.41 4.14
C ALA A 29 -14.01 -4.35 4.39
N ALA A 30 -14.42 -5.13 3.38
CA ALA A 30 -15.52 -6.08 3.51
C ALA A 30 -15.22 -7.14 4.58
N MET A 31 -14.01 -7.71 4.59
CA MET A 31 -13.57 -8.67 5.59
C MET A 31 -13.56 -8.05 6.99
N TYR A 32 -13.09 -6.80 7.11
CA TYR A 32 -13.12 -6.08 8.38
C TYR A 32 -14.55 -5.93 8.91
N PHE A 33 -15.49 -5.48 8.09
CA PHE A 33 -16.90 -5.35 8.48
C PHE A 33 -17.59 -6.71 8.71
N ALA A 34 -17.22 -7.75 7.94
CA ALA A 34 -17.77 -9.09 8.10
C ALA A 34 -17.27 -9.77 9.39
N VAL A 35 -15.96 -9.69 9.69
CA VAL A 35 -15.39 -10.18 10.96
C VAL A 35 -16.03 -9.45 12.13
N LYS A 36 -16.19 -8.13 12.01
CA LYS A 36 -16.90 -7.32 13.00
C LYS A 36 -18.34 -7.79 13.22
N TYR A 37 -19.04 -8.15 12.14
CA TYR A 37 -20.40 -8.66 12.22
C TYR A 37 -20.47 -10.05 12.90
N ILE A 38 -19.53 -10.94 12.59
CA ILE A 38 -19.55 -12.34 13.06
C ILE A 38 -19.06 -12.50 14.51
N VAL A 39 -18.02 -11.76 14.92
CA VAL A 39 -17.36 -11.90 16.24
C VAL A 39 -18.08 -11.10 17.35
N ASP A 40 -19.25 -10.54 17.05
CA ASP A 40 -20.13 -9.80 17.96
C ASP A 40 -19.69 -8.35 18.28
N MET A 41 -19.84 -7.45 17.30
CA MET A 41 -19.86 -5.99 17.51
C MET A 41 -21.15 -5.33 16.97
N ASP A 42 -22.28 -6.05 17.12
CA ASP A 42 -23.68 -5.63 16.94
C ASP A 42 -24.06 -5.09 15.53
N LEU A 43 -25.16 -5.57 14.96
CA LEU A 43 -25.85 -4.88 13.83
C LEU A 43 -27.05 -4.06 14.36
N GLY A 44 -27.22 -4.01 15.69
CA GLY A 44 -28.16 -3.22 16.49
C GLY A 44 -27.48 -2.17 17.40
N LYS A 45 -27.92 -2.05 18.67
CA LYS A 45 -27.71 -0.89 19.57
C LYS A 45 -26.25 -0.42 19.79
N ASN A 46 -25.25 -1.28 19.62
CA ASN A 46 -23.82 -1.02 19.79
C ASN A 46 -23.01 -1.19 18.49
N ALA A 47 -23.66 -1.13 17.32
CA ALA A 47 -23.02 -1.37 16.01
C ALA A 47 -21.81 -0.46 15.71
N PHE A 48 -21.67 0.62 16.47
CA PHE A 48 -20.57 1.57 16.43
C PHE A 48 -19.57 1.45 17.59
N LYS A 49 -19.48 0.33 18.31
CA LYS A 49 -18.29 0.01 19.15
C LYS A 49 -17.06 -0.32 18.29
N LEU A 50 -16.92 0.33 17.14
CA LEU A 50 -15.67 0.38 16.39
C LEU A 50 -14.61 0.95 17.33
N ASN A 51 -13.70 0.10 17.81
CA ASN A 51 -12.54 0.63 18.49
C ASN A 51 -11.70 1.34 17.42
N TRP A 52 -11.60 2.66 17.54
CA TRP A 52 -10.79 3.51 16.66
C TRP A 52 -9.38 2.97 16.41
N ILE A 53 -8.88 2.14 17.33
CA ILE A 53 -7.64 1.37 17.23
C ILE A 53 -7.56 0.48 15.99
N SER A 54 -8.60 -0.26 15.60
CA SER A 54 -8.52 -1.11 14.40
C SER A 54 -8.98 -0.40 13.13
N PHE A 55 -9.85 0.61 13.26
CA PHE A 55 -10.38 1.36 12.13
C PHE A 55 -9.35 2.32 11.52
N TYR A 56 -8.61 3.03 12.37
CA TYR A 56 -7.60 3.97 11.92
C TYR A 56 -6.56 3.32 10.98
N PRO A 57 -5.90 2.20 11.34
CA PRO A 57 -4.95 1.55 10.44
C PRO A 57 -5.62 0.96 9.20
N LEU A 58 -6.90 0.57 9.24
CA LEU A 58 -7.66 0.19 8.03
C LEU A 58 -7.76 1.35 7.05
N LEU A 59 -8.07 2.56 7.55
CA LEU A 59 -8.15 3.76 6.72
C LEU A 59 -6.78 4.12 6.12
N VAL A 60 -5.73 4.09 6.92
CA VAL A 60 -4.37 4.38 6.46
C VAL A 60 -3.91 3.35 5.43
N PHE A 61 -4.12 2.06 5.70
CA PHE A 61 -3.85 0.99 4.73
C PHE A 61 -4.60 1.23 3.42
N SER A 62 -5.91 1.49 3.49
CA SER A 62 -6.76 1.70 2.32
C SER A 62 -6.30 2.90 1.51
N ALA A 63 -5.95 4.01 2.17
CA ALA A 63 -5.42 5.20 1.51
C ALA A 63 -4.13 4.89 0.73
N ILE A 64 -3.17 4.21 1.35
CA ILE A 64 -1.89 3.84 0.71
C ILE A 64 -2.12 2.91 -0.50
N VAL A 65 -3.03 1.95 -0.39
CA VAL A 65 -3.35 1.02 -1.49
C VAL A 65 -4.06 1.76 -2.65
N ILE A 66 -4.98 2.68 -2.35
CA ILE A 66 -5.62 3.54 -3.35
C ILE A 66 -4.59 4.42 -4.05
N GLU A 67 -3.62 4.99 -3.32
CA GLU A 67 -2.50 5.72 -3.90
C GLU A 67 -1.69 4.83 -4.86
N GLY A 68 -1.46 3.58 -4.50
CA GLY A 68 -0.86 2.57 -5.38
C GLY A 68 -1.67 2.36 -6.67
N SER A 69 -2.98 2.17 -6.54
CA SER A 69 -3.90 2.01 -7.66
C SER A 69 -3.88 3.22 -8.61
N PHE A 70 -3.95 4.44 -8.06
CA PHE A 70 -3.88 5.67 -8.85
C PHE A 70 -2.56 5.76 -9.62
N TYR A 71 -1.45 5.40 -8.99
CA TYR A 71 -0.14 5.39 -9.63
C TYR A 71 -0.09 4.42 -10.82
N TRP A 72 -0.58 3.19 -10.64
CA TRP A 72 -0.62 2.19 -11.73
C TRP A 72 -1.54 2.62 -12.86
N ARG A 73 -2.69 3.24 -12.56
CA ARG A 73 -3.59 3.85 -13.56
C ARG A 73 -2.91 4.97 -14.34
N ASN A 74 -2.16 5.84 -13.68
CA ASN A 74 -1.39 6.87 -14.38
C ASN A 74 -0.38 6.25 -15.36
N LYS A 75 0.36 5.21 -14.94
CA LYS A 75 1.29 4.50 -15.83
C LYS A 75 0.59 3.78 -16.97
N LEU A 76 -0.58 3.21 -16.73
CA LEU A 76 -1.41 2.61 -17.77
C LEU A 76 -1.80 3.67 -18.82
N ASN A 77 -2.25 4.84 -18.39
CA ASN A 77 -2.63 5.93 -19.28
C ASN A 77 -1.43 6.42 -20.12
N VAL A 78 -0.22 6.48 -19.54
CA VAL A 78 1.02 6.77 -20.30
C VAL A 78 1.25 5.74 -21.41
N VAL A 79 1.15 4.44 -21.10
CA VAL A 79 1.34 3.37 -22.10
C VAL A 79 0.28 3.42 -23.19
N ARG A 80 -0.97 3.75 -22.84
CA ARG A 80 -2.10 3.90 -23.77
C ARG A 80 -2.10 5.22 -24.54
N ARG A 81 -1.08 6.07 -24.35
CA ARG A 81 -0.97 7.42 -24.93
C ARG A 81 -2.19 8.31 -24.63
N GLN A 82 -2.78 8.12 -23.45
CA GLN A 82 -3.89 8.91 -22.93
C GLN A 82 -3.38 10.03 -22.02
N LYS A 83 -4.27 10.95 -21.63
CA LYS A 83 -3.95 12.02 -20.67
C LYS A 83 -3.47 11.40 -19.35
N ALA A 84 -2.22 11.71 -19.00
CA ALA A 84 -1.56 11.24 -17.79
C ALA A 84 -0.67 12.33 -17.21
N LEU A 85 -0.43 12.28 -15.91
CA LEU A 85 0.54 13.12 -15.24
C LEU A 85 1.96 12.68 -15.63
N SER A 86 2.83 13.65 -15.87
CA SER A 86 4.25 13.38 -16.13
C SER A 86 4.92 12.75 -14.90
N ASN A 87 6.02 12.02 -15.12
CA ASN A 87 6.79 11.40 -14.03
C ASN A 87 7.24 12.43 -12.98
N ILE A 88 7.46 13.68 -13.38
CA ILE A 88 7.91 14.76 -12.51
C ILE A 88 6.76 15.27 -11.65
N GLN A 89 5.57 15.44 -12.23
CA GLN A 89 4.37 15.81 -11.48
C GLN A 89 3.98 14.72 -10.48
N ILE A 90 3.98 13.45 -10.91
CA ILE A 90 3.76 12.29 -10.04
C ILE A 90 4.79 12.26 -8.91
N GLY A 91 6.07 12.40 -9.23
CA GLY A 91 7.14 12.41 -8.23
C GLY A 91 6.97 13.51 -7.18
N GLY A 92 6.52 14.70 -7.58
CA GLY A 92 6.24 15.81 -6.66
C GLY A 92 5.05 15.54 -5.73
N ILE A 93 3.93 15.07 -6.28
CA ILE A 93 2.73 14.73 -5.52
C ILE A 93 3.04 13.62 -4.51
N TYR A 94 3.63 12.52 -4.99
CA TYR A 94 3.91 11.37 -4.14
C TYR A 94 5.05 11.58 -3.15
N ASN A 95 5.95 12.54 -3.38
CA ASN A 95 6.88 12.95 -2.33
C ASN A 95 6.16 13.58 -1.13
N LYS A 96 5.07 14.32 -1.36
CA LYS A 96 4.22 14.86 -0.29
C LYS A 96 3.39 13.76 0.37
N LEU A 97 2.73 12.91 -0.43
CA LEU A 97 1.94 11.77 0.08
C LEU A 97 2.80 10.82 0.92
N ARG A 98 4.05 10.54 0.51
CA ARG A 98 5.00 9.74 1.30
C ARG A 98 5.12 10.24 2.73
N TRP A 99 5.27 11.55 2.92
CA TRP A 99 5.41 12.14 4.25
C TRP A 99 4.07 12.19 5.00
N ALA A 100 2.97 12.46 4.31
CA ALA A 100 1.63 12.36 4.90
C ALA A 100 1.39 10.95 5.46
N ASN A 101 1.70 9.90 4.69
CA ASN A 101 1.58 8.50 5.11
C ASN A 101 2.49 8.19 6.30
N VAL A 102 3.73 8.68 6.32
CA VAL A 102 4.62 8.51 7.48
C VAL A 102 4.03 9.16 8.72
N ILE A 103 3.51 10.39 8.62
CA ILE A 103 2.85 11.07 9.75
C ILE A 103 1.66 10.26 10.24
N LEU A 104 0.80 9.79 9.34
CA LEU A 104 -0.37 8.97 9.69
C LEU A 104 0.02 7.65 10.35
N LEU A 105 1.05 6.97 9.85
CA LEU A 105 1.56 5.73 10.45
C LEU A 105 2.15 6.00 11.83
N THR A 106 2.98 7.03 11.99
CA THR A 106 3.58 7.38 13.29
C THR A 106 2.52 7.81 14.31
N ALA A 107 1.47 8.52 13.89
CA ALA A 107 0.37 8.92 14.77
C ALA A 107 -0.43 7.74 15.34
N TYR A 108 -0.34 6.54 14.74
CA TYR A 108 -0.97 5.34 15.28
C TYR A 108 -0.26 4.79 16.52
N LEU A 109 1.05 4.98 16.64
CA LEU A 109 1.85 4.46 17.76
C LEU A 109 1.36 4.92 19.14
N PRO A 110 1.13 6.22 19.41
CA PRO A 110 0.58 6.64 20.69
C PRO A 110 -0.86 6.13 20.89
N ALA A 111 -1.67 6.04 19.83
CA ALA A 111 -3.04 5.54 19.92
C ALA A 111 -3.08 4.09 20.42
N ILE A 112 -2.19 3.22 19.91
CA ILE A 112 -2.14 1.83 20.36
C ILE A 112 -1.61 1.69 21.79
N VAL A 113 -0.62 2.48 22.19
CA VAL A 113 -0.12 2.48 23.57
C VAL A 113 -1.22 2.89 24.55
N MET A 114 -1.97 3.95 24.22
CA MET A 114 -3.10 4.39 25.05
C MET A 114 -4.21 3.34 25.15
N ALA A 115 -4.49 2.59 24.07
CA ALA A 115 -5.50 1.54 24.14
C ALA A 115 -5.08 0.34 24.97
N VAL A 116 -3.80 -0.05 24.92
CA VAL A 116 -3.26 -1.10 25.78
C VAL A 116 -3.34 -0.65 27.24
N ALA A 117 -2.95 0.60 27.54
CA ALA A 117 -3.00 1.16 28.89
C ALA A 117 -4.44 1.31 29.42
N ALA A 118 -5.41 1.57 28.55
CA ALA A 118 -6.82 1.71 28.90
C ALA A 118 -7.59 0.36 28.85
N GLU A 119 -6.88 -0.77 28.81
CA GLU A 119 -7.44 -2.13 28.79
C GLU A 119 -8.56 -2.31 27.76
N LYS A 120 -8.36 -1.72 26.57
CA LYS A 120 -9.31 -1.84 25.46
C LYS A 120 -9.39 -3.29 24.98
N ASP A 121 -10.50 -3.60 24.32
CA ASP A 121 -10.77 -4.92 23.78
C ASP A 121 -9.61 -5.49 22.96
N LEU A 122 -9.17 -6.70 23.34
CA LEU A 122 -7.99 -7.36 22.80
C LEU A 122 -8.15 -7.68 21.31
N SER A 123 -9.37 -8.03 20.87
CA SER A 123 -9.64 -8.34 19.46
C SER A 123 -9.40 -7.11 18.56
N GLY A 124 -9.82 -5.93 19.02
CA GLY A 124 -9.55 -4.66 18.35
C GLY A 124 -8.07 -4.31 18.28
N ILE A 125 -7.30 -4.58 19.34
CA ILE A 125 -5.85 -4.35 19.36
C ILE A 125 -5.15 -5.27 18.35
N ILE A 126 -5.46 -6.58 18.35
CA ILE A 126 -4.86 -7.55 17.43
C ILE A 126 -5.17 -7.18 15.97
N ALA A 127 -6.44 -6.89 15.66
CA ALA A 127 -6.84 -6.46 14.32
C ALA A 127 -6.13 -5.16 13.90
N GLY A 128 -6.00 -4.19 14.81
CA GLY A 128 -5.30 -2.94 14.56
C GLY A 128 -3.81 -3.12 14.28
N ILE A 129 -3.11 -3.96 15.07
CA ILE A 129 -1.69 -4.30 14.82
C ILE A 129 -1.52 -4.95 13.45
N PHE A 130 -2.38 -5.92 13.12
CA PHE A 130 -2.33 -6.62 11.85
C PHE A 130 -2.50 -5.66 10.66
N LEU A 131 -3.52 -4.80 10.70
CA LEU A 131 -3.78 -3.80 9.66
C LEU A 131 -2.67 -2.76 9.58
N TYR A 132 -2.12 -2.34 10.72
CA TYR A 132 -0.99 -1.41 10.75
C TYR A 132 0.25 -2.01 10.09
N PHE A 133 0.54 -3.28 10.35
CA PHE A 133 1.62 -4.00 9.70
C PHE A 133 1.43 -4.08 8.18
N MET A 134 0.19 -4.36 7.72
CA MET A 134 -0.14 -4.32 6.29
C MET A 134 0.07 -2.93 5.68
N ALA A 135 -0.33 -1.86 6.39
CA ALA A 135 -0.11 -0.49 5.95
C ALA A 135 1.38 -0.16 5.80
N ILE A 136 2.22 -0.61 6.75
CA ILE A 136 3.68 -0.46 6.67
C ILE A 136 4.24 -1.20 5.45
N ILE A 137 3.81 -2.45 5.21
CA ILE A 137 4.25 -3.22 4.05
C ILE A 137 3.95 -2.46 2.76
N GLU A 138 2.73 -1.94 2.61
CA GLU A 138 2.36 -1.18 1.42
C GLU A 138 3.14 0.14 1.30
N GLN A 139 3.36 0.84 2.40
CA GLN A 139 4.20 2.04 2.42
C GLN A 139 5.63 1.74 1.95
N ILE A 140 6.20 0.62 2.36
CA ILE A 140 7.53 0.17 1.91
C ILE A 140 7.47 -0.20 0.42
N ASN A 141 6.47 -1.00 0.04
CA ASN A 141 6.24 -1.51 -1.32
C ASN A 141 6.21 -0.38 -2.35
N TYR A 142 5.46 0.69 -2.05
CA TYR A 142 5.28 1.82 -2.94
C TYR A 142 6.39 2.84 -2.87
N PHE A 143 6.86 3.22 -1.68
CA PHE A 143 7.73 4.39 -1.53
C PHE A 143 9.22 4.08 -1.34
N HIS A 144 9.59 2.80 -1.22
CA HIS A 144 10.97 2.40 -0.91
C HIS A 144 11.45 1.25 -1.80
N ILE A 145 10.91 0.06 -1.59
CA ILE A 145 11.39 -1.20 -2.17
C ILE A 145 10.21 -1.90 -2.85
N ARG A 146 10.41 -2.40 -4.06
CA ARG A 146 9.37 -3.15 -4.77
C ARG A 146 9.22 -4.55 -4.16
N LEU A 147 8.13 -4.78 -3.42
CA LEU A 147 7.81 -6.06 -2.81
C LEU A 147 6.79 -6.86 -3.64
N SER A 148 5.81 -6.15 -4.21
CA SER A 148 4.65 -6.70 -4.94
C SER A 148 4.96 -7.36 -6.28
N TYR A 149 6.24 -7.47 -6.68
CA TYR A 149 6.63 -7.98 -7.99
C TYR A 149 7.82 -8.90 -7.92
N GLU A 150 7.55 -10.13 -7.53
CA GLU A 150 8.20 -11.23 -8.21
C GLU A 150 7.16 -12.25 -8.67
N THR A 151 6.31 -11.81 -9.62
CA THR A 151 5.59 -12.72 -10.51
C THR A 151 6.53 -13.24 -11.60
N ALA A 152 7.69 -13.79 -11.22
CA ALA A 152 8.37 -14.72 -12.10
C ALA A 152 7.52 -15.99 -12.07
N ASN A 153 6.70 -16.20 -13.12
CA ASN A 153 5.92 -17.41 -13.37
C ASN A 153 4.50 -17.48 -12.77
N GLY A 154 3.83 -16.35 -12.52
CA GLY A 154 2.40 -16.37 -12.13
C GLY A 154 2.13 -16.86 -10.70
N ARG A 155 3.17 -17.09 -9.89
CA ARG A 155 3.06 -17.46 -8.48
C ARG A 155 3.26 -16.24 -7.59
N ILE A 156 2.36 -16.04 -6.63
CA ILE A 156 2.54 -15.07 -5.54
C ILE A 156 3.59 -15.66 -4.61
N MET A 157 4.84 -15.20 -4.70
CA MET A 157 5.88 -15.58 -3.74
C MET A 157 5.86 -14.61 -2.58
N VAL A 158 5.37 -15.03 -1.41
CA VAL A 158 5.35 -14.21 -0.19
C VAL A 158 6.72 -14.22 0.52
N ILE A 159 7.46 -15.33 0.41
CA ILE A 159 8.72 -15.56 1.14
C ILE A 159 9.86 -14.68 0.62
N LYS A 160 9.93 -14.48 -0.70
CA LYS A 160 11.04 -13.74 -1.33
C LYS A 160 10.97 -12.22 -1.05
N PRO A 161 9.82 -11.54 -1.15
CA PRO A 161 9.66 -10.16 -0.71
C PRO A 161 9.97 -9.98 0.78
N LEU A 162 9.55 -10.92 1.63
CA LEU A 162 9.84 -10.87 3.06
C LEU A 162 11.35 -10.94 3.30
N LYS A 163 12.05 -11.88 2.65
CA LYS A 163 13.52 -11.95 2.70
C LYS A 163 14.17 -10.65 2.23
N MET A 164 13.72 -10.06 1.13
CA MET A 164 14.25 -8.78 0.63
C MET A 164 14.07 -7.62 1.61
N LEU A 165 12.97 -7.62 2.38
CA LEU A 165 12.70 -6.62 3.40
C LEU A 165 13.74 -6.70 4.53
N PHE A 166 14.11 -7.92 4.93
CA PHE A 166 15.12 -8.16 5.97
C PHE A 166 16.57 -8.08 5.47
N THR A 167 16.85 -8.42 4.20
CA THR A 167 18.21 -8.42 3.65
C THR A 167 18.62 -7.09 3.01
N GLY A 168 17.70 -6.15 2.80
CA GLY A 168 17.99 -4.85 2.18
C GLY A 168 18.38 -4.91 0.70
N THR A 169 18.33 -6.09 0.07
CA THR A 169 18.72 -6.34 -1.33
C THR A 169 17.61 -6.02 -2.34
N GLY A 170 16.51 -5.42 -1.88
CA GLY A 170 15.35 -5.12 -2.71
C GLY A 170 15.60 -4.00 -3.72
N ARG A 171 15.02 -4.15 -4.92
CA ARG A 171 15.08 -3.10 -5.96
C ARG A 171 14.17 -1.92 -5.59
N ARG A 172 14.60 -0.70 -5.90
CA ARG A 172 13.76 0.50 -5.73
C ARG A 172 12.45 0.36 -6.49
N SER A 173 11.35 0.71 -5.84
CA SER A 173 10.03 0.77 -6.47
C SER A 173 10.02 1.77 -7.63
N GLN A 174 9.13 1.58 -8.61
CA GLN A 174 9.06 2.48 -9.75
C GLN A 174 8.64 3.89 -9.31
N LEU A 175 7.70 3.98 -8.36
CA LEU A 175 7.27 5.25 -7.78
C LEU A 175 8.44 5.95 -7.06
N ARG A 176 9.28 5.21 -6.35
CA ARG A 176 10.47 5.80 -5.72
C ARG A 176 11.42 6.40 -6.74
N LYS A 177 11.62 5.74 -7.88
CA LYS A 177 12.45 6.28 -8.98
C LYS A 177 11.89 7.59 -9.53
N ASP A 178 10.57 7.70 -9.66
CA ASP A 178 9.89 8.93 -10.11
C ASP A 178 10.06 10.06 -9.09
N ILE A 179 9.95 9.78 -7.79
CA ILE A 179 10.26 10.74 -6.71
C ILE A 179 11.72 11.20 -6.77
N ASP A 180 12.67 10.26 -6.94
CA ASP A 180 14.09 10.59 -7.03
C ASP A 180 14.41 11.42 -8.30
N ALA A 181 13.69 11.18 -9.40
CA ALA A 181 13.80 12.00 -10.62
C ALA A 181 13.28 13.44 -10.39
N TYR A 182 12.14 13.58 -9.72
CA TYR A 182 11.62 14.89 -9.31
C TYR A 182 12.61 15.65 -8.44
N LYS A 183 13.18 14.99 -7.42
CA LYS A 183 14.17 15.62 -6.52
C LYS A 183 15.43 16.08 -7.26
N ARG A 184 15.98 15.25 -8.15
CA ARG A 184 17.16 15.60 -8.96
C ARG A 184 16.93 16.80 -9.87
N ARG A 185 15.70 16.96 -10.40
CA ARG A 185 15.34 18.14 -11.20
C ARG A 185 15.25 19.39 -10.33
N GLY A 186 14.65 19.29 -9.15
CA GLY A 186 14.56 20.41 -8.19
C GLY A 186 15.91 20.86 -7.63
N SER A 187 16.88 19.94 -7.53
CA SER A 187 18.23 20.23 -7.02
C SER A 187 19.24 20.68 -8.08
N GLY A 188 18.83 20.90 -9.33
CA GLY A 188 19.70 21.34 -10.42
C GLY A 188 20.71 20.29 -10.95
N LEU A 189 20.76 19.08 -10.37
CA LEU A 189 21.72 18.02 -10.70
C LEU A 189 21.41 17.28 -12.03
N GLY A 190 20.38 17.71 -12.78
CA GLY A 190 20.01 17.16 -14.08
C GLY A 190 20.40 18.03 -15.28
N LYS A 191 21.17 19.11 -15.07
CA LYS A 191 21.73 19.95 -16.13
C LYS A 191 23.24 19.72 -16.24
N LYS A 192 23.64 18.59 -16.81
CA LYS A 192 24.96 18.42 -17.42
C LYS A 192 24.77 17.58 -18.67
#